data_AF-A0A9E6E3X3-F1
#
_entry.id   AF-A0A9E6E3X3-F1
#
_cell.length_a   1.000
_cell.length_b   1.000
_cell.length_c   1.000
_cell.angle_alpha   90.00
_cell.angle_beta   90.00
_cell.angle_gamma   90.00
#
_symmetry.space_group_name_H-M   'P 1'
#
loop_
_entity.id
_entity.type
_entity.pdbx_description
1 polymer ?
#
loop_
_entity_poly.entity_id
_entity_poly.type
_entity_poly.pdbx_seq_one_letter_code
_entity_poly.pdbx_strand_id
1 'polypeptide(L)'
;MKRIFLLFTHLICGAIGFAVGIYALPILIQPDSPSMSSVEAVTNKAVYTATFQRDRKDSDFLHWGEGSVSISHDQIAFVGELAPGPDYKLYLSPQFIETEANFNQKKHTMVRVGEVKTFDRFALSLPKDVDVAQYNTVIVWCETFGEFITSARFK
;
A
#
# COMPACT_ATOMS: atom_id res chain seq x y z
N MET A 1 30.57 27.10 -24.75
CA MET A 1 30.38 26.97 -23.29
C MET A 1 28.97 27.38 -22.83
N LYS A 2 28.51 28.63 -23.00
CA LYS A 2 27.17 29.07 -22.54
C LYS A 2 25.99 28.23 -23.07
N ARG A 3 25.98 27.88 -24.37
CA ARG A 3 24.92 27.04 -24.96
C ARG A 3 24.89 25.61 -24.43
N ILE A 4 26.07 25.04 -24.12
CA ILE A 4 26.19 23.70 -23.54
C ILE A 4 25.66 23.71 -22.11
N PHE A 5 26.01 24.74 -21.33
CA PHE A 5 25.46 24.93 -20.00
C PHE A 5 23.93 25.08 -20.02
N LEU A 6 23.40 25.91 -20.92
CA LEU A 6 21.94 26.05 -21.08
C LEU A 6 21.27 24.73 -21.49
N LEU A 7 21.85 23.98 -22.43
CA LEU A 7 21.33 22.67 -22.80
C LEU A 7 21.26 21.75 -21.58
N PHE A 8 22.33 21.71 -20.79
CA PHE A 8 22.40 20.87 -19.59
C PHE A 8 21.35 21.26 -18.54
N THR A 9 21.16 22.55 -18.27
CA THR A 9 20.15 22.99 -17.29
C THR A 9 18.72 22.66 -17.74
N HIS A 10 18.42 22.79 -19.03
CA HIS A 10 17.09 22.46 -19.55
C HIS A 10 16.85 20.94 -19.58
N LEU A 11 17.88 20.14 -19.87
CA LEU A 11 17.79 18.68 -19.78
C LEU A 11 17.53 18.22 -18.34
N ILE A 12 18.22 18.82 -17.35
CA ILE A 12 17.94 18.54 -15.93
C ILE A 12 16.51 18.93 -15.58
N CYS A 13 16.05 20.12 -15.98
CA CYS A 13 14.69 20.56 -15.72
C CYS A 13 13.66 19.59 -16.32
N GLY A 14 13.87 19.15 -17.56
CA GLY A 14 13.03 18.15 -18.22
C GLY A 14 13.03 16.80 -17.50
N ALA A 15 14.20 16.32 -17.06
CA ALA A 15 14.32 15.07 -16.32
C ALA A 15 13.61 15.12 -14.96
N ILE A 16 13.76 16.24 -14.22
CA ILE A 16 13.05 16.45 -12.95
C ILE A 16 11.55 16.49 -13.18
N GLY A 17 11.08 17.26 -14.17
CA GLY A 17 9.65 17.34 -14.49
C GLY A 17 9.06 15.98 -14.87
N PHE A 18 9.81 15.17 -15.64
CA PHE A 18 9.41 13.82 -16.00
C PHE A 18 9.32 12.90 -14.77
N ALA A 19 10.32 12.92 -13.88
CA ALA A 19 10.32 12.13 -12.65
C ALA A 19 9.15 12.50 -11.71
N VAL A 20 8.90 13.80 -11.52
CA VAL A 20 7.74 14.30 -10.75
C VAL A 20 6.43 13.85 -11.40
N GLY A 21 6.34 13.88 -12.73
CA GLY A 21 5.18 13.41 -13.48
C GLY A 21 4.89 11.93 -13.26
N ILE A 22 5.92 11.06 -13.29
CA ILE A 22 5.77 9.64 -12.99
C ILE A 22 5.28 9.43 -11.55
N TYR A 23 5.87 10.14 -10.59
CA TYR A 23 5.48 10.02 -9.18
C TYR A 23 4.05 10.51 -8.92
N ALA A 24 3.61 11.57 -9.59
CA ALA A 24 2.25 12.09 -9.47
C ALA A 24 1.21 11.23 -10.21
N LEU A 25 1.62 10.41 -11.18
CA LEU A 25 0.71 9.67 -12.05
C LEU A 25 -0.28 8.78 -11.27
N PRO A 26 0.13 7.95 -10.28
CA PRO A 26 -0.84 7.16 -9.51
C PRO A 26 -1.91 8.01 -8.81
N ILE A 27 -1.56 9.19 -8.30
CA ILE A 27 -2.51 10.11 -7.67
C ILE A 27 -3.51 10.65 -8.71
N LEU A 28 -3.04 10.95 -9.92
CA LEU A 28 -3.86 11.52 -10.99
C LEU A 28 -4.81 10.51 -11.63
N ILE A 29 -4.45 9.22 -11.60
CA ILE A 29 -5.24 8.15 -12.26
C ILE A 29 -6.01 7.26 -11.28
N GLN A 30 -5.86 7.45 -9.96
CA GLN A 30 -6.61 6.65 -9.00
C GLN A 30 -8.11 6.85 -9.20
N PRO A 31 -8.92 5.79 -9.06
CA PRO A 31 -10.37 5.94 -9.06
C PRO A 31 -10.84 6.69 -7.82
N ASP A 32 -12.11 7.08 -7.80
CA ASP A 32 -12.72 7.59 -6.58
C ASP A 32 -12.62 6.56 -5.46
N SER A 33 -12.19 7.03 -4.30
CA SER A 33 -12.12 6.19 -3.12
C SER A 33 -13.51 5.80 -2.61
N PRO A 34 -13.66 4.59 -2.01
CA PRO A 34 -14.94 4.19 -1.40
C PRO A 34 -15.48 5.24 -0.42
N SER A 35 -16.81 5.38 -0.33
CA SER A 35 -17.38 6.32 0.64
C SER A 35 -17.03 5.94 2.09
N MET A 36 -16.98 6.94 2.98
CA MET A 36 -16.81 6.70 4.42
C MET A 36 -17.84 5.70 4.96
N SER A 37 -19.10 5.84 4.56
CA SER A 37 -20.17 4.92 4.97
C SER A 37 -19.93 3.47 4.54
N SER A 38 -19.33 3.26 3.36
CA SER A 38 -18.98 1.92 2.88
C SER A 38 -17.85 1.31 3.72
N VAL A 39 -16.86 2.11 4.11
CA VAL A 39 -15.76 1.65 4.96
C VAL A 39 -16.24 1.38 6.39
N GLU A 40 -17.07 2.26 6.94
CA GLU A 40 -17.69 2.09 8.27
C GLU A 40 -18.53 0.82 8.36
N ALA A 41 -19.20 0.42 7.28
CA ALA A 41 -19.97 -0.82 7.25
C ALA A 41 -19.09 -2.06 7.51
N VAL A 42 -17.83 -2.02 7.09
CA VAL A 42 -16.82 -3.06 7.37
C VAL A 42 -16.27 -2.90 8.78
N THR A 43 -15.90 -1.69 9.17
CA THR A 43 -15.36 -1.37 10.51
C THR A 43 -16.30 -1.82 11.62
N ASN A 44 -17.61 -1.59 11.48
CA ASN A 44 -18.62 -1.98 12.46
C ASN A 44 -18.77 -3.51 12.62
N LYS A 45 -18.29 -4.29 11.65
CA LYS A 45 -18.30 -5.77 11.66
C LYS A 45 -16.90 -6.37 11.86
N ALA A 46 -15.91 -5.53 12.17
CA ALA A 46 -14.53 -5.97 12.29
C ALA A 46 -14.38 -6.93 13.48
N VAL A 47 -13.73 -8.06 13.22
CA VAL A 47 -13.28 -9.02 14.24
C VAL A 47 -11.85 -8.76 14.68
N TYR A 48 -11.06 -8.11 13.82
CA TYR A 48 -9.72 -7.63 14.16
C TYR A 48 -9.55 -6.18 13.71
N THR A 49 -8.72 -5.45 14.46
CA THR A 49 -8.25 -4.12 14.09
C THR A 49 -6.74 -4.08 14.18
N ALA A 50 -6.14 -3.23 13.35
CA ALA A 50 -4.70 -3.03 13.28
C ALA A 50 -4.40 -1.57 12.92
N THR A 51 -3.15 -1.16 13.12
CA THR A 51 -2.69 0.17 12.73
C THR A 51 -1.42 0.07 11.91
N PHE A 52 -1.48 0.54 10.67
CA PHE A 52 -0.31 0.82 9.87
C PHE A 52 0.45 1.99 10.50
N GLN A 53 1.76 1.84 10.62
CA GLN A 53 2.66 2.86 11.14
C GLN A 53 3.57 3.30 10.01
N ARG A 54 3.85 4.59 9.95
CA ARG A 54 4.67 5.17 8.89
C ARG A 54 6.12 4.69 8.98
N ASP A 55 6.63 4.62 10.20
CA ASP A 55 8.00 4.28 10.57
C ASP A 55 8.21 2.77 10.72
N ARG A 56 7.94 2.02 9.64
CA ARG A 56 8.35 0.61 9.56
C ARG A 56 9.82 0.49 9.15
N LYS A 57 10.38 -0.69 9.39
CA LYS A 57 11.81 -0.94 9.24
C LYS A 57 12.37 -0.59 7.84
N ASP A 58 11.67 -0.99 6.78
CA ASP A 58 12.05 -0.66 5.39
C ASP A 58 11.19 0.47 4.80
N SER A 59 10.43 1.22 5.62
CA SER A 59 9.77 2.43 5.12
C SER A 59 10.78 3.53 4.81
N ASP A 60 10.50 4.32 3.77
CA ASP A 60 11.26 5.51 3.40
C ASP A 60 10.34 6.69 3.03
N PHE A 61 10.91 7.74 2.43
CA PHE A 61 10.16 8.93 2.02
C PHE A 61 9.10 8.67 0.94
N LEU A 62 9.34 7.70 0.06
CA LEU A 62 8.50 7.32 -1.09
C LEU A 62 7.66 6.07 -0.82
N HIS A 63 8.04 5.25 0.17
CA HIS A 63 7.39 3.97 0.47
C HIS A 63 6.98 3.94 1.95
N TRP A 64 5.74 4.32 2.22
CA TRP A 64 5.21 4.34 3.59
C TRP A 64 3.69 4.27 3.58
N GLY A 65 3.11 3.95 4.73
CA GLY A 65 1.68 4.01 4.95
C GLY A 65 1.31 4.02 6.42
N GLU A 66 0.29 4.78 6.77
CA GLU A 66 -0.21 4.91 8.14
C GLU A 66 -1.73 4.99 8.20
N GLY A 67 -2.31 4.50 9.29
CA GLY A 67 -3.75 4.56 9.51
C GLY A 67 -4.35 3.26 10.01
N SER A 68 -5.68 3.23 10.07
CA SER A 68 -6.44 2.16 10.71
C SER A 68 -6.87 1.10 9.71
N VAL A 69 -6.65 -0.16 10.04
CA VAL A 69 -7.13 -1.32 9.29
C VAL A 69 -8.19 -2.04 10.12
N SER A 70 -9.29 -2.38 9.48
CA SER A 70 -10.40 -3.14 10.06
C SER A 70 -10.64 -4.38 9.23
N ILE A 71 -10.67 -5.54 9.89
CA ILE A 71 -10.76 -6.85 9.25
C ILE A 71 -12.02 -7.52 9.76
N SER A 72 -12.99 -7.72 8.87
CA SER A 72 -14.20 -8.50 9.09
C SER A 72 -14.03 -9.92 8.52
N HIS A 73 -15.08 -10.73 8.59
CA HIS A 73 -15.04 -12.11 8.06
C HIS A 73 -14.93 -12.17 6.54
N ASP A 74 -15.43 -11.15 5.83
CA ASP A 74 -15.56 -11.14 4.38
C ASP A 74 -14.87 -9.95 3.71
N GLN A 75 -14.44 -8.94 4.47
CA GLN A 75 -13.79 -7.74 3.92
C GLN A 75 -12.69 -7.18 4.83
N ILE A 76 -11.70 -6.52 4.21
CA ILE A 76 -10.71 -5.67 4.89
C ILE A 76 -10.93 -4.23 4.43
N ALA A 77 -11.03 -3.31 5.38
CA ALA A 77 -11.09 -1.89 5.11
C ALA A 77 -9.92 -1.13 5.76
N PHE A 78 -9.57 -0.01 5.13
CA PHE A 78 -8.52 0.89 5.57
C PHE A 78 -8.97 2.34 5.48
N VAL A 79 -8.55 3.15 6.45
CA VAL A 79 -8.64 4.62 6.43
C VAL A 79 -7.32 5.19 6.94
N GLY A 80 -6.68 6.04 6.16
CA GLY A 80 -5.40 6.64 6.50
C GLY A 80 -4.74 7.31 5.30
N GLU A 81 -3.42 7.17 5.19
CA GLU A 81 -2.63 7.66 4.07
C GLU A 81 -1.58 6.62 3.67
N LEU A 82 -1.42 6.42 2.36
CA LEU A 82 -0.38 5.60 1.73
C LEU A 82 0.41 6.48 0.77
N ALA A 83 1.72 6.28 0.70
CA ALA A 83 2.50 6.84 -0.40
C ALA A 83 1.97 6.32 -1.75
N PRO A 84 1.92 7.14 -2.80
CA PRO A 84 1.36 6.73 -4.09
C PRO A 84 2.26 5.73 -4.81
N GLY A 85 1.67 4.71 -5.45
CA GLY A 85 2.42 3.75 -6.25
C GLY A 85 1.55 3.01 -7.28
N PRO A 86 2.16 2.42 -8.33
CA PRO A 86 1.43 1.97 -9.51
C PRO A 86 0.71 0.62 -9.35
N ASP A 87 1.17 -0.25 -8.44
CA ASP A 87 0.75 -1.65 -8.41
C ASP A 87 0.67 -2.23 -7.00
N TYR A 88 -0.08 -1.55 -6.13
CA TYR A 88 -0.23 -1.98 -4.75
C TYR A 88 -1.20 -3.13 -4.63
N LYS A 89 -0.79 -4.15 -3.85
CA LYS A 89 -1.61 -5.28 -3.46
C LYS A 89 -1.66 -5.39 -1.94
N LEU A 90 -2.80 -5.84 -1.44
CA LEU A 90 -2.97 -6.18 -0.04
C LEU A 90 -2.72 -7.68 0.16
N TYR A 91 -1.90 -8.02 1.15
CA TYR A 91 -1.57 -9.39 1.53
C TYR A 91 -1.93 -9.66 2.99
N LEU A 92 -2.29 -10.91 3.27
CA LEU A 92 -2.33 -11.47 4.62
C LEU A 92 -1.17 -12.45 4.81
N SER A 93 -0.49 -12.34 5.95
CA SER A 93 0.66 -13.16 6.31
C SER A 93 0.50 -13.81 7.68
N PRO A 94 0.92 -15.08 7.84
CA PRO A 94 0.94 -15.78 9.14
C PRO A 94 2.09 -15.30 10.04
N GLN A 95 3.01 -14.51 9.50
CA GLN A 95 4.14 -13.92 10.21
C GLN A 95 4.18 -12.42 9.98
N PHE A 96 4.75 -11.70 10.95
CA PHE A 96 4.96 -10.27 10.80
C PHE A 96 6.11 -9.97 9.85
N ILE A 97 5.87 -9.06 8.91
CA ILE A 97 6.78 -8.71 7.82
C ILE A 97 6.96 -7.20 7.81
N GLU A 98 8.20 -6.76 7.83
CA GLU A 98 8.56 -5.33 7.79
C GLU A 98 9.71 -5.03 6.82
N THR A 99 10.14 -6.01 6.03
CA THR A 99 11.25 -5.85 5.09
C THR A 99 10.96 -6.46 3.73
N GLU A 100 11.51 -5.90 2.65
CA GLU A 100 11.35 -6.49 1.30
C GLU A 100 11.91 -7.90 1.25
N ALA A 101 13.07 -8.12 1.90
CA ALA A 101 13.71 -9.42 1.94
C ALA A 101 12.82 -10.48 2.60
N ASN A 102 12.19 -10.15 3.74
CA ASN A 102 11.28 -11.06 4.43
C ASN A 102 10.01 -11.28 3.61
N PHE A 103 9.47 -10.23 2.99
CA PHE A 103 8.31 -10.35 2.12
C PHE A 103 8.59 -11.34 1.00
N ASN A 104 9.66 -11.12 0.23
CA ASN A 104 10.03 -11.98 -0.89
C ASN A 104 10.29 -13.43 -0.46
N GLN A 105 10.98 -13.65 0.68
CA GLN A 105 11.22 -14.99 1.20
C GLN A 105 9.92 -15.70 1.61
N LYS A 106 8.97 -14.97 2.20
CA LYS A 106 7.74 -15.53 2.80
C LYS A 106 6.51 -15.40 1.92
N LYS A 107 6.58 -14.75 0.75
CA LYS A 107 5.42 -14.49 -0.12
C LYS A 107 4.60 -15.74 -0.44
N HIS A 108 5.27 -16.88 -0.60
CA HIS A 108 4.63 -18.18 -0.85
C HIS A 108 3.74 -18.69 0.30
N THR A 109 3.88 -18.16 1.52
CA THR A 109 3.02 -18.49 2.66
C THR A 109 1.91 -17.46 2.88
N MET A 110 1.82 -16.44 2.03
CA MET A 110 0.85 -15.36 2.14
C MET A 110 -0.29 -15.56 1.16
N VAL A 111 -1.42 -14.92 1.44
CA VAL A 111 -2.51 -14.82 0.47
C VAL A 111 -2.68 -13.39 0.01
N ARG A 112 -2.80 -13.21 -1.31
CA ARG A 112 -3.15 -11.94 -1.92
C ARG A 112 -4.66 -11.73 -1.78
N VAL A 113 -5.06 -10.64 -1.14
CA VAL A 113 -6.47 -10.27 -0.95
C VAL A 113 -7.00 -9.54 -2.18
N GLY A 114 -6.26 -8.54 -2.67
CA GLY A 114 -6.75 -7.72 -3.78
C GLY A 114 -5.79 -6.59 -4.16
N GLU A 115 -6.24 -5.74 -5.06
CA GLU A 115 -5.52 -4.53 -5.50
C GLU A 115 -5.90 -3.34 -4.63
N VAL A 116 -4.93 -2.54 -4.22
CA VAL A 116 -5.15 -1.25 -3.57
C VAL A 116 -4.95 -0.19 -4.65
N LYS A 117 -6.03 0.53 -4.99
CA LYS A 117 -6.03 1.51 -6.09
C LYS A 117 -6.11 2.96 -5.60
N THR A 118 -6.40 3.14 -4.32
CA THR A 118 -6.69 4.41 -3.67
C THR A 118 -5.80 4.52 -2.44
N PHE A 119 -5.29 5.72 -2.19
CA PHE A 119 -4.21 5.91 -1.22
C PHE A 119 -4.67 6.49 0.13
N ASP A 120 -5.94 6.83 0.28
CA ASP A 120 -6.51 7.33 1.55
C ASP A 120 -7.45 6.32 2.23
N ARG A 121 -8.10 5.47 1.44
CA ARG A 121 -9.04 4.44 1.93
C ARG A 121 -9.27 3.36 0.91
N PHE A 122 -9.55 2.15 1.37
CA PHE A 122 -10.03 1.07 0.53
C PHE A 122 -10.93 0.14 1.31
N ALA A 123 -11.72 -0.65 0.59
CA ALA A 123 -12.45 -1.80 1.13
C ALA A 123 -12.32 -2.94 0.11
N LEU A 124 -11.71 -4.04 0.52
CA LEU A 124 -11.43 -5.19 -0.33
C LEU A 124 -12.16 -6.42 0.22
N SER A 125 -12.78 -7.19 -0.67
CA SER A 125 -13.38 -8.47 -0.29
C SER A 125 -12.30 -9.53 -0.11
N LEU A 126 -12.43 -10.32 0.95
CA LEU A 126 -11.60 -11.50 1.17
C LEU A 126 -11.98 -12.59 0.16
N PRO A 127 -10.99 -13.33 -0.38
CA PRO A 127 -11.28 -14.54 -1.15
C PRO A 127 -12.07 -15.55 -0.29
N LYS A 128 -13.02 -16.26 -0.90
CA LYS A 128 -14.00 -17.11 -0.18
C LYS A 128 -13.38 -18.26 0.61
N ASP A 129 -12.19 -18.67 0.24
CA ASP A 129 -11.40 -19.76 0.81
C ASP A 129 -10.40 -19.31 1.87
N VAL A 130 -10.32 -18.00 2.14
CA VAL A 130 -9.38 -17.44 3.12
C VAL A 130 -10.01 -17.40 4.51
N ASP A 131 -9.44 -18.20 5.42
CA ASP A 131 -9.67 -18.07 6.85
C ASP A 131 -8.67 -17.10 7.47
N VAL A 132 -9.15 -15.91 7.85
CA VAL A 132 -8.32 -14.85 8.46
C VAL A 132 -7.64 -15.30 9.75
N ALA A 133 -8.22 -16.26 10.50
CA ALA A 133 -7.67 -16.72 11.77
C ALA A 133 -6.29 -17.39 11.65
N GLN A 134 -5.93 -17.82 10.43
CA GLN A 134 -4.63 -18.40 10.08
C GLN A 134 -3.52 -17.36 9.91
N TYR A 135 -3.89 -16.08 9.83
CA TYR A 135 -2.97 -14.97 9.60
C TYR A 135 -2.90 -14.08 10.84
N ASN A 136 -1.83 -13.29 10.96
CA ASN A 136 -1.69 -12.30 12.02
C ASN A 136 -1.28 -10.92 11.52
N THR A 137 -0.94 -10.80 10.24
CA THR A 137 -0.37 -9.58 9.68
C THR A 137 -1.04 -9.24 8.36
N VAL A 138 -1.34 -7.96 8.18
CA VAL A 138 -1.78 -7.36 6.91
C VAL A 138 -0.65 -6.48 6.36
N ILE A 139 -0.43 -6.51 5.05
CA ILE A 139 0.73 -5.88 4.39
C ILE A 139 0.25 -5.22 3.09
N VAL A 140 0.73 -4.00 2.83
CA VAL A 140 0.62 -3.35 1.51
C VAL A 140 1.98 -3.47 0.81
N TRP A 141 1.96 -3.99 -0.41
CA TRP A 141 3.16 -4.30 -1.21
C TRP A 141 3.01 -3.78 -2.63
N CYS A 142 4.06 -3.17 -3.19
CA CYS A 142 4.11 -2.82 -4.60
C CYS A 142 4.71 -3.98 -5.42
N GLU A 143 3.89 -4.64 -6.24
CA GLU A 143 4.35 -5.78 -7.05
C GLU A 143 5.31 -5.38 -8.17
N THR A 144 5.02 -4.29 -8.85
CA THR A 144 5.82 -3.83 -10.01
C THR A 144 7.23 -3.40 -9.62
N PHE A 145 7.41 -2.77 -8.46
CA PHE A 145 8.72 -2.29 -8.00
C PHE A 145 9.37 -3.18 -6.95
N GLY A 146 8.62 -4.09 -6.34
CA GLY A 146 9.13 -4.96 -5.28
C GLY A 146 9.42 -4.20 -3.99
N GLU A 147 8.56 -3.23 -3.66
CA GLU A 147 8.76 -2.29 -2.55
C GLU A 147 7.77 -2.53 -1.42
N PHE A 148 8.26 -2.49 -0.18
CA PHE A 148 7.45 -2.59 1.03
C PHE A 148 6.82 -1.23 1.36
N ILE A 149 5.49 -1.19 1.55
CA ILE A 149 4.79 0.07 1.83
C ILE A 149 4.49 0.22 3.32
N THR A 150 3.80 -0.77 3.90
CA THR A 150 3.52 -0.80 5.34
C THR A 150 2.95 -2.16 5.74
N SER A 151 2.94 -2.46 7.03
CA SER A 151 2.30 -3.63 7.60
C SER A 151 1.77 -3.38 9.00
N ALA A 152 0.86 -4.23 9.45
CA ALA A 152 0.33 -4.20 10.81
C ALA A 152 0.00 -5.61 11.29
N ARG A 153 0.36 -5.89 12.54
CA ARG A 153 -0.07 -7.10 13.23
C ARG A 153 -1.44 -6.87 13.88
N PHE A 154 -2.35 -7.81 13.71
CA PHE A 154 -3.72 -7.76 14.24
C PHE A 154 -4.05 -8.93 15.19
N LYS A 155 -3.10 -9.85 15.41
CA LYS A 155 -3.17 -10.99 16.33
C LYS A 155 -1.83 -11.25 17.00
#